data_AF-A0A538QMW1-F1
#
_entry.id   AF-A0A538QMW1-F1
#
_cell.length_a   1.000
_cell.length_b   1.000
_cell.length_c   1.000
_cell.angle_alpha   90.00
_cell.angle_beta   90.00
_cell.angle_gamma   90.00
#
_symmetry.space_group_name_H-M   'P 1'
#
loop_
_entity.id
_entity.type
_entity.pdbx_description
1 polymer ?
#
loop_
_entity_poly.entity_id
_entity_poly.type
_entity_poly.pdbx_seq_one_letter_code
_entity_poly.pdbx_strand_id
1 'polypeptide(L)'
;MLQKRTFKVLAAIPKRDGGHWWMRCGAGHTNKDDSINVYLDAVPRDLKFTLRELDEEDLRKREAYRANHGEAGASSNDPIPL
;
A
#
# COMPACT_ATOMS: atom_id res chain seq x y z
N MET A 1 -0.91 -25.33 11.53
CA MET A 1 -1.41 -24.67 10.30
C MET A 1 -0.49 -23.50 10.01
N LEU A 2 0.01 -23.36 8.78
CA LEU A 2 0.85 -22.21 8.42
C LEU A 2 -0.07 -20.97 8.35
N GLN A 3 0.12 -20.02 9.25
CA GLN A 3 -0.66 -18.78 9.26
C GLN A 3 -0.32 -18.01 7.99
N LYS A 4 -1.32 -17.77 7.12
CA LYS A 4 -1.11 -17.07 5.84
C LYS A 4 -0.73 -15.62 6.13
N ARG A 5 0.56 -15.31 6.01
CA ARG A 5 1.09 -13.97 6.20
C ARG A 5 0.91 -13.14 4.93
N THR A 6 0.51 -11.90 5.12
CA THR A 6 0.36 -10.92 4.04
C THR A 6 1.38 -9.82 4.28
N PHE A 7 1.94 -9.28 3.20
CA PHE A 7 2.97 -8.25 3.26
C PHE A 7 2.53 -7.00 2.51
N LYS A 8 2.97 -5.84 2.99
CA LYS A 8 3.02 -4.60 2.22
C LYS A 8 4.39 -4.51 1.56
N VAL A 9 4.40 -4.17 0.26
CA VAL A 9 5.62 -3.87 -0.49
C VAL A 9 5.81 -2.37 -0.46
N LEU A 10 6.94 -1.91 0.05
CA LEU A 10 7.24 -0.49 0.21
C LEU A 10 8.49 -0.08 -0.57
N ALA A 11 8.36 0.97 -1.36
CA ALA A 11 9.46 1.67 -2.01
C ALA A 11 9.93 2.84 -1.14
N ALA A 12 11.25 3.06 -1.09
CA ALA A 12 11.82 4.26 -0.48
C ALA A 12 11.85 5.35 -1.55
N ILE A 13 11.12 6.43 -1.34
CA ILE A 13 11.11 7.56 -2.27
C ILE A 13 11.95 8.68 -1.66
N PRO A 14 13.07 9.07 -2.30
CA PRO A 14 13.95 10.11 -1.77
C PRO A 14 13.24 11.46 -1.78
N LYS A 15 13.37 12.20 -0.68
CA LYS A 15 12.88 13.58 -0.59
C LYS A 15 13.98 14.57 -0.96
N ARG A 16 13.56 15.79 -1.36
CA ARG A 16 14.47 16.86 -1.78
C ARG A 16 15.29 17.45 -0.62
N ASP A 17 14.71 17.45 0.58
CA ASP A 17 15.31 17.92 1.85
C ASP A 17 16.19 16.86 2.54
N GLY A 18 16.33 15.68 1.93
CA GLY A 18 17.00 14.54 2.53
C GLY A 18 16.01 13.57 3.20
N GLY A 19 16.46 12.33 3.40
CA GLY A 19 15.61 11.27 3.92
C GLY A 19 14.67 10.65 2.87
N HIS A 20 13.81 9.74 3.34
CA HIS A 20 12.93 8.95 2.48
C HIS A 20 11.51 8.98 3.02
N TRP A 21 10.52 9.01 2.13
CA TRP A 21 9.16 8.60 2.47
C TRP A 21 8.89 7.22 1.92
N TRP A 22 8.12 6.42 2.65
CA TRP A 22 7.79 5.06 2.26
C TRP A 22 6.46 5.06 1.52
N MET A 23 6.48 4.62 0.25
CA MET A 23 5.28 4.46 -0.56
C MET A 23 4.93 2.98 -0.68
N ARG A 24 3.66 2.63 -0.51
CA ARG A 24 3.20 1.28 -0.87
C ARG A 24 3.13 1.15 -2.39
N CYS A 25 3.80 0.15 -2.94
CA CYS A 25 3.84 -0.13 -4.38
C CYS A 25 3.37 -1.54 -4.74
N GLY A 26 2.78 -2.26 -3.78
CA GLY A 26 2.29 -3.61 -4.03
C GLY A 26 1.87 -4.37 -2.78
N ALA A 27 1.72 -5.68 -2.96
CA ALA A 27 1.38 -6.65 -1.93
C ALA A 27 2.22 -7.93 -2.07
N GLY A 28 2.45 -8.60 -0.94
CA GLY A 28 3.11 -9.90 -0.91
C GLY A 28 2.29 -10.96 -0.17
N HIS A 29 2.42 -12.22 -0.58
CA HIS A 29 1.68 -13.33 0.00
C HIS A 29 2.58 -14.56 0.15
N THR A 30 2.54 -15.22 1.32
CA THR A 30 3.21 -16.51 1.53
C THR A 30 2.43 -17.64 0.85
N ASN A 31 3.16 -18.48 0.11
CA ASN A 31 2.67 -19.69 -0.53
C ASN A 31 2.74 -20.91 0.42
N LYS A 32 2.26 -22.07 -0.03
CA LYS A 32 2.27 -23.30 0.78
C LYS A 32 3.69 -23.84 1.02
N ASP A 33 4.61 -23.54 0.13
CA ASP A 33 6.02 -23.96 0.14
C ASP A 33 6.96 -22.93 0.80
N ASP A 34 6.40 -22.02 1.61
CA ASP A 34 7.10 -20.90 2.26
C ASP A 34 7.72 -19.85 1.32
N SER A 35 7.54 -19.98 0.00
CA SER A 35 7.91 -18.93 -0.95
C SER A 35 6.97 -17.72 -0.83
N ILE A 36 7.41 -16.55 -1.30
CA ILE A 36 6.62 -15.31 -1.26
C ILE A 36 6.40 -14.81 -2.69
N ASN A 37 5.13 -14.68 -3.07
CA ASN A 37 4.76 -13.95 -4.28
C ASN A 37 4.77 -12.45 -3.99
N VAL A 38 5.35 -11.66 -4.89
CA VAL A 38 5.36 -10.18 -4.83
C VAL A 38 4.64 -9.64 -6.05
N TYR A 39 3.56 -8.92 -5.82
CA TYR A 39 2.79 -8.24 -6.85
C TYR A 39 3.08 -6.74 -6.76
N LEU A 40 3.66 -6.17 -7.80
CA LEU A 40 4.00 -4.74 -7.89
C LEU A 40 2.97 -4.03 -8.77
N ASP A 41 2.32 -3.01 -8.21
CA ASP A 41 1.46 -2.09 -8.96
C ASP A 41 2.29 -0.98 -9.63
N ALA A 42 3.47 -0.70 -9.07
CA ALA A 42 4.43 0.26 -9.59
C ALA A 42 5.87 -0.22 -9.35
N VAL A 43 6.77 0.09 -10.29
CA VAL A 43 8.18 -0.26 -10.19
C VAL A 43 8.95 0.85 -9.45
N PRO A 44 9.64 0.55 -8.33
CA PRO A 44 10.48 1.52 -7.63
C PRO A 44 11.59 2.04 -8.56
N ARG A 45 11.86 3.35 -8.54
CA ARG A 45 12.83 4.00 -9.44
C ARG A 45 14.24 3.44 -9.30
N ASP A 46 14.64 3.18 -8.07
CA ASP A 46 15.93 2.63 -7.65
C ASP A 46 15.92 1.10 -7.58
N LEU A 47 14.83 0.47 -8.04
CA LEU A 47 14.61 -0.98 -8.09
C LEU A 47 14.75 -1.68 -6.73
N LYS A 48 14.63 -0.91 -5.64
CA LYS A 48 14.68 -1.40 -4.27
C LYS A 48 13.30 -1.31 -3.64
N PHE A 49 12.90 -2.37 -2.97
CA PHE A 49 11.70 -2.39 -2.15
C PHE A 49 11.94 -3.20 -0.88
N THR A 50 11.07 -3.00 0.10
CA THR A 50 11.03 -3.75 1.35
C THR A 50 9.71 -4.46 1.48
N LEU A 51 9.76 -5.72 1.92
CA LEU A 51 8.57 -6.47 2.34
C LEU A 51 8.41 -6.27 3.85
N ARG A 52 7.25 -5.81 4.28
CA ARG A 52 6.90 -5.71 5.71
C ARG A 52 5.62 -6.45 5.95
N GLU A 53 5.55 -7.18 7.05
CA GLU A 53 4.34 -7.89 7.44
C GLU A 53 3.20 -6.89 7.61
N LEU A 54 2.02 -7.26 7.13
CA LEU A 54 0.80 -6.51 7.33
C LEU A 54 0.13 -7.06 8.59
N ASP A 55 0.27 -6.33 9.70
CA ASP A 55 -0.30 -6.75 10.97
C ASP A 55 -1.76 -6.27 11.14
N GLU A 56 -2.41 -6.74 12.21
CA GLU A 56 -3.80 -6.36 12.53
C GLU A 56 -3.95 -4.85 12.82
N GLU A 57 -2.88 -4.18 13.25
CA GLU A 57 -2.89 -2.75 13.53
C GLU A 57 -2.89 -1.94 12.23
N ASP A 58 -2.10 -2.36 11.24
CA ASP A 58 -2.09 -1.82 9.88
C ASP A 58 -3.46 -1.96 9.21
N LEU A 59 -4.12 -3.11 9.38
CA LEU A 59 -5.47 -3.36 8.90
C LEU A 59 -6.48 -2.40 9.53
N ARG A 60 -6.46 -2.25 10.85
CA ARG A 60 -7.32 -1.29 11.59
C ARG A 60 -7.09 0.16 11.16
N LYS A 61 -5.84 0.59 11.01
CA LYS A 61 -5.50 1.95 10.54
C LYS A 61 -6.05 2.21 9.13
N ARG A 62 -5.98 1.21 8.25
CA ARG A 62 -6.49 1.30 6.88
C ARG A 62 -8.02 1.40 6.84
N GLU A 63 -8.70 0.65 7.70
CA GLU A 63 -10.16 0.75 7.86
C GLU A 63 -10.59 2.12 8.38
N ALA A 64 -9.92 2.62 9.44
CA ALA A 64 -10.17 3.95 9.98
C ALA A 64 -9.93 5.07 8.95
N TYR A 65 -8.87 4.97 8.15
CA TYR A 65 -8.60 5.95 7.08
C TYR A 65 -9.70 5.94 6.01
N ARG A 66 -10.14 4.76 5.57
CA ARG A 66 -11.25 4.63 4.59
C ARG A 66 -12.56 5.16 5.13
N ALA A 67 -12.89 4.89 6.40
CA ALA A 67 -14.11 5.40 7.03
C ALA A 67 -14.12 6.94 7.07
N ASN A 68 -12.97 7.57 7.33
CA ASN A 68 -12.87 9.03 7.46
C ASN A 68 -12.72 9.78 6.13
N HIS A 69 -12.19 9.15 5.08
CA HIS A 69 -11.90 9.80 3.79
C HIS A 69 -12.79 9.32 2.63
N GLY A 70 -13.67 8.33 2.87
CA GLY A 70 -14.55 7.75 1.85
C GLY A 70 -15.71 8.65 1.39
N GLU A 71 -16.04 9.72 2.13
CA GLU A 71 -17.12 10.66 1.75
C GLU A 71 -16.66 11.82 0.86
N ALA A 72 -15.36 12.14 0.81
CA ALA A 72 -14.88 13.33 0.09
C ALA A 72 -14.76 13.14 -1.44
N GLY A 73 -15.05 11.95 -1.97
CA GLY A 73 -14.90 11.62 -3.40
C GLY A 73 -16.20 11.43 -4.17
N ALA A 74 -17.36 11.58 -3.54
CA ALA A 74 -18.66 11.32 -4.16
C ALA A 74 -19.62 12.51 -4.00
N SER A 75 -19.33 13.63 -4.67
CA SER A 75 -20.36 14.57 -5.17
C SER A 75 -19.73 15.85 -5.74
N SER A 76 -19.51 15.89 -7.04
CA SER A 76 -19.79 17.10 -7.81
C SER A 76 -20.34 16.69 -9.17
N ASN A 77 -21.62 16.28 -9.19
CA ASN A 77 -22.44 16.31 -10.41
C ASN A 77 -22.93 17.75 -10.62
N ASP A 78 -22.01 18.71 -10.73
CA ASP A 78 -22.39 20.06 -11.15
C ASP A 78 -22.52 20.05 -12.67
N PRO A 79 -23.67 20.42 -13.25
CA PRO A 79 -23.83 20.48 -14.69
C PRO A 79 -22.90 21.55 -15.27
N ILE A 80 -22.19 21.18 -16.34
CA ILE A 80 -21.31 22.08 -17.10
C ILE A 80 -22.18 23.20 -17.69
N PRO A 81 -21.89 24.48 -17.41
CA PRO A 81 -22.60 25.57 -18.07
C PRO A 81 -22.25 25.60 -19.57
N LEU A 82 -23.28 25.66 -20.41
CA LEU A 82 -23.18 25.83 -21.87
C LEU A 82 -22.59 27.19 -22.25
#